data_AF-V5FYD9-F1
#
_entry.id   AF-V5FYD9-F1
#
_cell.length_a   1.000
_cell.length_b   1.000
_cell.length_c   1.000
_cell.angle_alpha   90.00
_cell.angle_beta   90.00
_cell.angle_gamma   90.00
#
_symmetry.space_group_name_H-M   'P 1'
#
loop_
_entity.id
_entity.type
_entity.pdbx_description
1 polymer ?
#
loop_
_entity_poly.entity_id
_entity_poly.type
_entity_poly.pdbx_seq_one_letter_code
_entity_poly.pdbx_strand_id
1 'polypeptide(L)'
;MPADRSAGRNVFIEFASAPGIIQGGLCAAKRLTQAQFLDMLDILFIAPGGFYAYIRGSSKPIWSTEQVLRRGYYILYTKIDGEKIHVSNQHFYPRVLSLENTGETDSFRDQVRRRDRRCVITHHEAVEADDDHWVGFEVAHILPKSRADIFHQEYMERLIDPKPGGVNSPQNGILLRADIHQLWDNYEISMKPDSGYRVQVFRPSGWYIHNKIMHICSRQANHQQRVLDLFLRWHFEQAVLCNMRGTGEPLWEHDFPPGSDMVGEILEGPVPAQRMEVELFKRLHGYDGAVSEEDSDKDEDGDRA
;
A
#
# COMPACT_ATOMS: atom_id res chain seq x y z
N MET A 1 3.20 -20.29 -11.16
CA MET A 1 2.83 -19.12 -10.34
C MET A 1 1.80 -18.30 -11.10
N PRO A 2 0.75 -17.73 -10.46
CA PRO A 2 -0.15 -16.81 -11.14
C PRO A 2 0.66 -15.63 -11.68
N ALA A 3 0.48 -15.30 -12.96
CA ALA A 3 1.22 -14.21 -13.60
C ALA A 3 0.79 -12.82 -13.09
N ASP A 4 -0.42 -12.71 -12.51
CA ASP A 4 -1.05 -11.45 -12.14
C ASP A 4 -1.97 -11.57 -10.90
N ARG A 5 -2.63 -10.45 -10.57
CA ARG A 5 -3.53 -10.35 -9.41
C ARG A 5 -4.98 -10.78 -9.68
N SER A 6 -5.28 -11.35 -10.84
CA SER A 6 -6.64 -11.77 -11.21
C SER A 6 -7.09 -13.06 -10.52
N ALA A 7 -6.14 -13.91 -10.13
CA ALA A 7 -6.43 -15.17 -9.45
C ALA A 7 -7.26 -14.94 -8.17
N GLY A 8 -8.36 -15.68 -8.02
CA GLY A 8 -9.23 -15.59 -6.84
C GLY A 8 -10.19 -14.38 -6.82
N ARG A 9 -10.22 -13.54 -7.87
CA ARG A 9 -11.26 -12.50 -8.01
C ARG A 9 -12.64 -13.14 -8.04
N ASN A 10 -13.59 -12.46 -7.39
CA ASN A 10 -14.98 -12.89 -7.28
C ASN A 10 -15.97 -11.77 -7.60
N VAL A 11 -15.45 -10.59 -7.96
CA VAL A 11 -16.15 -9.46 -8.53
C VAL A 11 -15.43 -9.07 -9.82
N PHE A 12 -16.18 -8.85 -10.89
CA PHE A 12 -15.66 -8.54 -12.21
C PHE A 12 -16.37 -7.32 -12.78
N ILE A 13 -15.65 -6.49 -13.50
CA ILE A 13 -16.14 -5.20 -14.00
C ILE A 13 -15.99 -5.17 -15.51
N GLU A 14 -17.06 -4.76 -16.19
CA GLU A 14 -17.13 -4.58 -17.63
C GLU A 14 -17.72 -3.21 -17.95
N PHE A 15 -17.40 -2.68 -19.13
CA PHE A 15 -18.12 -1.53 -19.67
C PHE A 15 -19.27 -2.00 -20.55
N ALA A 16 -20.40 -1.30 -20.48
CA ALA A 16 -21.52 -1.56 -21.36
C ALA A 16 -21.15 -1.43 -22.86
N SER A 17 -20.18 -0.57 -23.18
CA SER A 17 -19.65 -0.37 -24.54
C SER A 17 -18.72 -1.49 -25.02
N ALA A 18 -18.30 -2.40 -24.14
CA ALA A 18 -17.42 -3.52 -24.46
C ALA A 18 -17.88 -4.82 -23.73
N PRO A 19 -19.07 -5.36 -24.07
CA PRO A 19 -19.63 -6.52 -23.36
C PRO A 19 -18.71 -7.74 -23.41
N GLY A 20 -18.54 -8.41 -22.28
CA GLY A 20 -17.69 -9.61 -22.16
C GLY A 20 -16.19 -9.32 -22.05
N ILE A 21 -15.77 -8.06 -22.16
CA ILE A 21 -14.37 -7.65 -21.92
C ILE A 21 -14.23 -7.15 -20.49
N ILE A 22 -13.47 -7.90 -19.68
CA ILE A 22 -13.18 -7.56 -18.29
C ILE A 22 -12.19 -6.40 -18.23
N GLN A 23 -12.62 -5.27 -17.67
CA GLN A 23 -11.82 -4.05 -17.52
C GLN A 23 -11.13 -4.00 -16.15
N GLY A 24 -11.63 -4.78 -15.19
CA GLY A 24 -11.08 -4.87 -13.86
C GLY A 24 -11.83 -5.89 -13.01
N GLY A 25 -11.42 -6.05 -11.77
CA GLY A 25 -12.13 -6.91 -10.82
C GLY A 25 -11.49 -6.91 -9.46
N LEU A 26 -12.08 -7.61 -8.50
CA LEU A 26 -11.55 -7.63 -7.14
C LEU A 26 -11.81 -8.96 -6.43
N CYS A 27 -10.93 -9.32 -5.50
CA CYS A 27 -11.18 -10.41 -4.57
C CYS A 27 -11.92 -9.86 -3.35
N ALA A 28 -13.24 -9.73 -3.45
CA ALA A 28 -14.04 -9.09 -2.42
C ALA A 28 -14.15 -9.93 -1.15
N ALA A 29 -13.75 -9.31 -0.04
CA ALA A 29 -14.04 -9.79 1.30
C ALA A 29 -15.57 -9.89 1.51
N LYS A 30 -16.01 -10.79 2.40
CA LYS A 30 -17.43 -11.09 2.61
C LYS A 30 -18.28 -9.88 3.04
N ARG A 31 -17.67 -8.87 3.66
CA ARG A 31 -18.35 -7.69 4.23
C ARG A 31 -18.02 -6.40 3.48
N LEU A 32 -17.45 -6.48 2.28
CA LEU A 32 -17.24 -5.30 1.43
C LEU A 32 -18.59 -4.68 1.11
N THR A 33 -18.72 -3.37 1.24
CA THR A 33 -19.98 -2.65 0.98
C THR A 33 -20.05 -2.08 -0.45
N GLN A 34 -21.25 -1.73 -0.89
CA GLN A 34 -21.45 -1.04 -2.17
C GLN A 34 -20.75 0.33 -2.20
N ALA A 35 -20.77 1.07 -1.09
CA ALA A 35 -20.04 2.34 -0.96
C ALA A 35 -18.54 2.17 -1.19
N GLN A 36 -17.90 1.19 -0.51
CA GLN A 36 -16.48 0.90 -0.69
C GLN A 36 -16.16 0.49 -2.12
N PHE A 37 -17.02 -0.31 -2.75
CA PHE A 37 -16.82 -0.72 -4.13
C PHE A 37 -16.87 0.46 -5.11
N LEU A 38 -17.87 1.34 -4.97
CA LEU A 38 -18.01 2.54 -5.80
C LEU A 38 -16.81 3.48 -5.62
N ASP A 39 -16.34 3.68 -4.39
CA ASP A 39 -15.12 4.44 -4.08
C ASP A 39 -13.90 3.92 -4.85
N MET A 40 -13.76 2.59 -4.99
CA MET A 40 -12.66 1.98 -5.73
C MET A 40 -12.85 2.12 -7.25
N LEU A 41 -14.09 2.08 -7.75
CA LEU A 41 -14.36 2.28 -9.17
C LEU A 41 -14.00 3.70 -9.64
N ASP A 42 -14.23 4.71 -8.80
CA ASP A 42 -13.90 6.11 -9.13
C ASP A 42 -12.39 6.36 -9.25
N ILE A 43 -11.55 5.50 -8.67
CA ILE A 43 -10.10 5.51 -8.87
C ILE A 43 -9.72 4.82 -10.20
N LEU A 44 -10.41 3.73 -10.52
CA LEU A 44 -10.09 2.88 -11.68
C LEU A 44 -10.58 3.45 -13.01
N PHE A 45 -11.69 4.18 -13.00
CA PHE A 45 -12.41 4.52 -14.21
C PHE A 45 -12.81 5.99 -14.22
N ILE A 46 -12.68 6.61 -15.40
CA ILE A 46 -12.96 8.01 -15.63
C ILE A 46 -14.03 8.12 -16.71
N ALA A 47 -15.08 8.89 -16.45
CA ALA A 47 -16.11 9.19 -17.43
C ALA A 47 -16.65 10.61 -17.19
N PRO A 48 -16.91 11.41 -18.23
CA PRO A 48 -17.58 12.70 -18.09
C PRO A 48 -18.92 12.54 -17.37
N GLY A 49 -19.12 13.31 -16.29
CA GLY A 49 -20.32 13.22 -15.43
C GLY A 49 -20.38 11.97 -14.55
N GLY A 50 -19.44 11.03 -14.66
CA GLY A 50 -19.39 9.77 -13.92
C GLY A 50 -20.16 8.62 -14.59
N PHE A 51 -20.31 7.52 -13.86
CA PHE A 51 -20.95 6.31 -14.36
C PHE A 51 -21.91 5.70 -13.32
N TYR A 52 -22.79 4.82 -13.80
CA TYR A 52 -23.61 3.95 -12.97
C TYR A 52 -23.05 2.52 -13.02
N ALA A 53 -23.05 1.83 -11.88
CA ALA A 53 -22.69 0.42 -11.80
C ALA A 53 -23.94 -0.45 -11.60
N TYR A 54 -24.13 -1.44 -12.46
CA TYR A 54 -25.24 -2.40 -12.37
C TYR A 54 -24.70 -3.79 -12.14
N ILE A 55 -25.34 -4.57 -11.27
CA ILE A 55 -25.13 -6.01 -11.27
C ILE A 55 -25.66 -6.54 -12.62
N ARG A 56 -24.91 -7.41 -13.29
CA ARG A 56 -25.34 -8.03 -14.56
C ARG A 56 -26.73 -8.65 -14.39
N GLY A 57 -27.66 -8.25 -15.26
CA GLY A 57 -29.06 -8.68 -15.24
C GLY A 57 -29.97 -7.87 -14.29
N SER A 58 -29.45 -6.90 -13.55
CA SER A 58 -30.24 -5.94 -12.76
C SER A 58 -30.72 -4.79 -13.63
N SER A 59 -31.94 -4.31 -13.39
CA SER A 59 -32.49 -3.07 -13.98
C SER A 59 -32.23 -1.83 -13.12
N LYS A 60 -31.66 -1.98 -11.93
CA LYS A 60 -31.34 -0.88 -11.01
C LYS A 60 -29.84 -0.82 -10.74
N PRO A 61 -29.24 0.38 -10.71
CA PRO A 61 -27.85 0.53 -10.32
C PRO A 61 -27.70 0.28 -8.82
N ILE A 62 -26.47 -0.04 -8.41
CA ILE A 62 -26.09 0.00 -7.00
C ILE A 62 -25.84 1.45 -6.58
N TRP A 63 -26.00 1.71 -5.27
CA TRP A 63 -25.82 3.04 -4.70
C TRP A 63 -24.78 3.00 -3.59
N SER A 64 -24.20 4.16 -3.27
CA SER A 64 -23.26 4.28 -2.16
C SER A 64 -24.00 4.03 -0.84
N THR A 65 -23.94 2.79 -0.35
CA THR A 65 -24.62 2.30 0.84
C THR A 65 -23.72 1.31 1.60
N GLU A 66 -24.03 1.10 2.88
CA GLU A 66 -23.38 0.07 3.72
C GLU A 66 -23.89 -1.35 3.41
N GLN A 67 -24.74 -1.53 2.39
CA GLN A 67 -25.18 -2.85 1.97
C GLN A 67 -23.98 -3.66 1.46
N VAL A 68 -23.90 -4.93 1.86
CA VAL A 68 -22.86 -5.85 1.39
C VAL A 68 -22.94 -5.99 -0.13
N LEU A 69 -21.79 -5.87 -0.79
CA LEU A 69 -21.62 -6.04 -2.22
C LEU A 69 -21.89 -7.49 -2.61
N ARG A 70 -22.71 -7.69 -3.64
CA ARG A 70 -22.93 -9.02 -4.21
C ARG A 70 -21.73 -9.40 -5.07
N ARG A 71 -21.23 -10.62 -4.92
CA ARG A 71 -20.20 -11.15 -5.82
C ARG A 71 -20.79 -11.40 -7.21
N GLY A 72 -19.96 -11.25 -8.25
CA GLY A 72 -20.37 -11.43 -9.65
C GLY A 72 -19.92 -10.31 -10.57
N TYR A 73 -20.64 -10.15 -11.69
CA TYR A 73 -20.30 -9.21 -12.75
C TYR A 73 -21.04 -7.89 -12.57
N TYR A 74 -20.31 -6.80 -12.72
CA TYR A 74 -20.82 -5.43 -12.71
C TYR A 74 -20.58 -4.79 -14.07
N ILE A 75 -21.62 -4.16 -14.62
CA ILE A 75 -21.58 -3.45 -15.90
C ILE A 75 -21.66 -1.96 -15.62
N LEU A 76 -20.70 -1.20 -16.13
CA LEU A 76 -20.66 0.25 -16.00
C LEU A 76 -21.28 0.92 -17.22
N TYR A 77 -22.17 1.88 -16.97
CA TYR A 77 -22.81 2.73 -17.97
C TYR A 77 -22.43 4.18 -17.71
N THR A 78 -22.07 4.93 -18.75
CA THR A 78 -21.89 6.39 -18.64
C THR A 78 -23.19 7.04 -18.16
N LYS A 79 -23.08 8.12 -17.37
CA LYS A 79 -24.26 8.92 -17.00
C LYS A 79 -24.70 9.87 -18.12
N ILE A 80 -23.79 10.18 -19.05
CA ILE A 80 -24.04 11.07 -20.17
C ILE A 80 -24.07 10.24 -21.45
N ASP A 81 -25.20 10.27 -22.16
CA ASP A 81 -25.36 9.53 -23.42
C ASP A 81 -24.33 9.97 -24.47
N GLY A 82 -23.71 8.99 -25.14
CA GLY A 82 -22.67 9.21 -26.14
C GLY A 82 -21.23 9.30 -25.59
N GLU A 83 -21.08 9.50 -24.27
CA GLU A 83 -19.76 9.53 -23.63
C GLU A 83 -19.20 8.13 -23.36
N LYS A 84 -17.88 8.06 -23.17
CA LYS A 84 -17.17 6.80 -22.91
C LYS A 84 -16.58 6.76 -21.51
N ILE A 85 -16.55 5.54 -20.97
CA ILE A 85 -15.79 5.23 -19.76
C ILE A 85 -14.39 4.81 -20.20
N HIS A 86 -13.38 5.37 -19.55
CA HIS A 86 -11.97 5.07 -19.78
C HIS A 86 -11.37 4.45 -18.54
N VAL A 87 -10.41 3.54 -18.73
CA VAL A 87 -9.54 3.09 -17.65
C VAL A 87 -8.62 4.24 -17.26
N SER A 88 -8.50 4.51 -15.97
CA SER A 88 -7.61 5.53 -15.42
C SER A 88 -6.17 5.23 -15.81
N ASN A 89 -5.50 6.26 -16.32
CA ASN A 89 -4.06 6.26 -16.63
C ASN A 89 -3.20 6.63 -15.41
N GLN A 90 -3.79 6.73 -14.21
CA GLN A 90 -3.06 7.03 -12.98
C GLN A 90 -1.91 6.03 -12.79
N HIS A 91 -0.73 6.55 -12.46
CA HIS A 91 0.44 5.71 -12.32
C HIS A 91 0.32 4.78 -11.10
N PHE A 92 0.73 3.53 -11.28
CA PHE A 92 0.92 2.58 -10.19
C PHE A 92 2.40 2.52 -9.85
N TYR A 93 2.75 2.67 -8.58
CA TYR A 93 4.10 2.63 -8.06
C TYR A 93 4.33 1.30 -7.33
N PRO A 94 5.08 0.38 -7.94
CA PRO A 94 5.45 -0.86 -7.29
C PRO A 94 6.29 -0.62 -6.03
N ARG A 95 6.15 -1.49 -5.04
CA ARG A 95 6.80 -1.38 -3.73
C ARG A 95 7.75 -2.54 -3.49
N VAL A 96 8.92 -2.24 -2.95
CA VAL A 96 9.85 -3.23 -2.38
C VAL A 96 9.44 -3.47 -0.93
N LEU A 97 9.57 -4.71 -0.44
CA LEU A 97 9.54 -4.97 1.00
C LEU A 97 10.49 -3.99 1.70
N SER A 98 9.94 -3.17 2.58
CA SER A 98 10.73 -2.23 3.38
C SER A 98 11.61 -3.04 4.34
N LEU A 99 12.84 -3.38 3.93
CA LEU A 99 13.83 -3.89 4.88
C LEU A 99 14.28 -2.73 5.78
N GLU A 100 14.09 -2.88 7.08
CA GLU A 100 14.62 -1.94 8.08
C GLU A 100 16.16 -1.95 7.96
N ASN A 101 16.74 -0.82 7.55
CA ASN A 101 18.18 -0.67 7.43
C ASN A 101 18.68 0.24 8.56
N THR A 102 19.59 -0.26 9.39
CA THR A 102 20.10 0.34 10.63
C THR A 102 21.02 1.53 10.33
N GLY A 103 20.80 2.67 11.02
CA GLY A 103 21.68 3.85 10.91
C GLY A 103 20.92 5.17 11.03
N GLU A 104 20.12 5.54 10.02
CA GLU A 104 19.30 6.78 10.03
C GLU A 104 17.82 6.54 10.40
N THR A 105 17.42 5.27 10.50
CA THR A 105 16.04 4.82 10.73
C THR A 105 15.63 4.80 12.20
N ASP A 106 16.58 4.88 13.14
CA ASP A 106 16.27 4.70 14.57
C ASP A 106 15.35 5.79 15.10
N SER A 107 15.59 7.07 14.78
CA SER A 107 14.73 8.16 15.24
C SER A 107 13.29 8.07 14.69
N PHE A 108 13.12 7.73 13.41
CA PHE A 108 11.80 7.54 12.80
C PHE A 108 11.07 6.35 13.42
N ARG A 109 11.76 5.19 13.46
CA ARG A 109 11.23 3.93 13.98
C ARG A 109 10.80 4.11 15.43
N ASP A 110 11.66 4.70 16.25
CA ASP A 110 11.38 4.92 17.66
C ASP A 110 10.22 5.90 17.89
N GLN A 111 10.12 6.97 17.09
CA GLN A 111 9.00 7.90 17.17
C GLN A 111 7.66 7.20 16.83
N VAL A 112 7.63 6.38 15.79
CA VAL A 112 6.43 5.61 15.43
C VAL A 112 6.09 4.57 16.50
N ARG A 113 7.09 3.84 16.99
CA ARG A 113 6.96 2.87 18.09
C ARG A 113 6.39 3.50 19.36
N ARG A 114 6.96 4.62 19.80
CA ARG A 114 6.49 5.39 20.97
C ARG A 114 5.06 5.90 20.78
N ARG A 115 4.70 6.35 19.58
CA ARG A 115 3.34 6.83 19.26
C ARG A 115 2.30 5.71 19.26
N ASP A 116 2.61 4.59 18.60
CA ASP A 116 1.60 3.58 18.29
C ASP A 116 1.49 2.50 19.39
N ARG A 117 2.61 1.95 19.85
CA ARG A 117 2.72 0.89 20.88
C ARG A 117 1.85 -0.36 20.67
N ARG A 118 1.32 -0.54 19.47
CA ARG A 118 0.48 -1.66 19.04
C ARG A 118 0.42 -1.71 17.53
N CYS A 119 0.03 -2.86 16.99
CA CYS A 119 -0.32 -2.95 15.58
C CYS A 119 -1.59 -2.13 15.33
N VAL A 120 -1.49 -1.08 14.52
CA VAL A 120 -2.57 -0.11 14.34
C VAL A 120 -3.80 -0.69 13.62
N ILE A 121 -3.63 -1.83 12.94
CA ILE A 121 -4.68 -2.56 12.22
C ILE A 121 -5.33 -3.64 13.09
N THR A 122 -4.53 -4.50 13.72
CA THR A 122 -5.06 -5.63 14.50
C THR A 122 -5.40 -5.27 15.94
N HIS A 123 -4.83 -4.15 16.41
CA HIS A 123 -4.84 -3.64 17.79
C HIS A 123 -4.05 -4.50 18.78
N HIS A 124 -3.28 -5.48 18.29
CA HIS A 124 -2.39 -6.29 19.13
C HIS A 124 -1.33 -5.40 19.78
N GLU A 125 -1.31 -5.36 21.10
CA GLU A 125 -0.42 -4.51 21.88
C GLU A 125 1.01 -5.07 21.90
N ALA A 126 2.00 -4.18 21.83
CA ALA A 126 3.39 -4.53 22.07
C ALA A 126 3.62 -4.49 23.60
N VAL A 127 3.40 -5.63 24.26
CA VAL A 127 3.38 -5.71 25.73
C VAL A 127 4.75 -5.37 26.35
N GLU A 128 5.84 -5.75 25.68
CA GLU A 128 7.21 -5.54 26.14
C GLU A 128 7.83 -4.23 25.60
N ALA A 129 6.99 -3.32 25.09
CA ALA A 129 7.44 -2.03 24.55
C ALA A 129 8.10 -1.11 25.60
N ASP A 130 7.82 -1.32 26.89
CA ASP A 130 8.47 -0.57 27.98
C ASP A 130 9.92 -1.01 28.24
N ASP A 131 10.25 -2.25 27.86
CA ASP A 131 11.60 -2.81 27.91
C ASP A 131 12.36 -2.61 26.57
N ASP A 132 11.83 -1.75 25.69
CA ASP A 132 12.28 -1.55 24.31
C ASP A 132 12.34 -2.84 23.48
N HIS A 133 11.49 -3.82 23.84
CA HIS A 133 11.41 -5.11 23.15
C HIS A 133 10.21 -5.13 22.19
N TRP A 134 10.51 -5.21 20.89
CA TRP A 134 9.53 -5.03 19.81
C TRP A 134 9.30 -6.29 18.97
N VAL A 135 9.61 -7.48 19.50
CA VAL A 135 9.53 -8.73 18.76
C VAL A 135 8.13 -8.94 18.15
N GLY A 136 8.11 -9.25 16.85
CA GLY A 136 6.89 -9.44 16.08
C GLY A 136 6.22 -8.16 15.58
N PHE A 137 6.81 -6.98 15.84
CA PHE A 137 6.34 -5.68 15.36
C PHE A 137 7.38 -4.97 14.50
N GLU A 138 6.93 -4.33 13.44
CA GLU A 138 7.75 -3.63 12.46
C GLU A 138 7.15 -2.27 12.13
N VAL A 139 8.01 -1.29 11.88
CA VAL A 139 7.55 0.04 11.45
C VAL A 139 7.44 0.05 9.93
N ALA A 140 6.23 0.23 9.44
CA ALA A 140 5.94 0.31 8.03
C ALA A 140 5.84 1.77 7.57
N HIS A 141 6.57 2.13 6.52
CA HIS A 141 6.25 3.33 5.76
C HIS A 141 4.89 3.17 5.05
N ILE A 142 4.15 4.26 4.93
CA ILE A 142 2.91 4.33 4.14
C ILE A 142 3.26 4.63 2.69
N LEU A 143 3.98 5.72 2.45
CA LEU A 143 4.66 6.00 1.19
C LEU A 143 6.08 5.40 1.26
N PRO A 144 6.46 4.48 0.35
CA PRO A 144 7.72 3.74 0.42
C PRO A 144 8.95 4.65 0.40
N LYS A 145 9.99 4.27 1.16
CA LYS A 145 11.29 4.97 1.14
C LYS A 145 11.90 5.06 -0.26
N SER A 146 11.72 4.02 -1.08
CA SER A 146 12.16 3.96 -2.48
C SER A 146 11.45 4.92 -3.43
N ARG A 147 10.50 5.71 -2.91
CA ARG A 147 9.68 6.66 -3.68
C ARG A 147 9.75 8.09 -3.12
N ALA A 148 10.90 8.45 -2.54
CA ALA A 148 11.16 9.81 -2.06
C ALA A 148 11.03 10.88 -3.16
N ASP A 149 11.28 10.51 -4.41
CA ASP A 149 11.04 11.34 -5.59
C ASP A 149 9.57 11.83 -5.70
N ILE A 150 8.60 10.94 -5.53
CA ILE A 150 7.16 11.28 -5.55
C ILE A 150 6.79 12.17 -4.36
N PHE A 151 7.36 11.87 -3.20
CA PHE A 151 7.12 12.64 -1.98
C PHE A 151 7.44 14.13 -2.18
N HIS A 152 8.53 14.43 -2.90
CA HIS A 152 8.93 15.81 -3.18
C HIS A 152 8.07 16.52 -4.24
N GLN A 153 7.60 15.80 -5.27
CA GLN A 153 6.84 16.42 -6.37
C GLN A 153 5.35 16.62 -6.08
N GLU A 154 4.68 15.65 -5.45
CA GLU A 154 3.21 15.67 -5.37
C GLU A 154 2.68 16.05 -3.98
N TYR A 155 3.50 15.88 -2.93
CA TYR A 155 3.05 15.91 -1.55
C TYR A 155 3.61 17.08 -0.74
N MET A 156 4.89 17.44 -0.92
CA MET A 156 5.49 18.58 -0.23
C MET A 156 4.79 19.91 -0.55
N GLU A 157 4.33 20.13 -1.79
CA GLU A 157 3.59 21.34 -2.19
C GLU A 157 2.19 21.44 -1.53
N ARG A 158 1.60 20.30 -1.16
CA ARG A 158 0.25 20.21 -0.57
C ARG A 158 0.25 20.29 0.95
N LEU A 159 1.41 20.24 1.58
CA LEU A 159 1.56 20.35 3.03
C LEU A 159 1.77 21.81 3.42
N ILE A 160 0.83 22.35 4.20
CA ILE A 160 0.85 23.75 4.67
C ILE A 160 2.06 24.03 5.58
N ASP A 161 2.63 22.99 6.17
CA ASP A 161 3.85 23.04 7.00
C ASP A 161 4.59 21.70 6.85
N PRO A 162 5.53 21.57 5.88
CA PRO A 162 6.29 20.35 5.70
C PRO A 162 7.19 20.15 6.92
N LYS A 163 6.78 19.26 7.82
CA LYS A 163 7.57 18.95 9.00
C LYS A 163 8.94 18.39 8.61
N PRO A 164 10.00 18.70 9.39
CA PRO A 164 11.31 18.12 9.17
C PRO A 164 11.25 16.58 9.21
N GLY A 165 11.98 15.92 8.31
CA GLY A 165 12.11 14.45 8.27
C GLY A 165 11.72 13.77 6.96
N GLY A 166 11.08 14.49 6.02
CA GLY A 166 10.76 13.96 4.69
C GLY A 166 10.01 12.63 4.74
N VAL A 167 10.47 11.64 3.97
CA VAL A 167 9.89 10.28 3.94
C VAL A 167 10.02 9.56 5.28
N ASN A 168 11.01 9.91 6.10
CA ASN A 168 11.24 9.41 7.46
C ASN A 168 10.49 10.23 8.53
N SER A 169 9.47 11.01 8.15
CA SER A 169 8.55 11.62 9.11
C SER A 169 7.68 10.54 9.76
N PRO A 170 7.49 10.53 11.10
CA PRO A 170 6.56 9.61 11.77
C PRO A 170 5.14 9.68 11.22
N GLN A 171 4.76 10.80 10.60
CA GLN A 171 3.47 10.97 9.94
C GLN A 171 3.28 10.04 8.72
N ASN A 172 4.38 9.53 8.16
CA ASN A 172 4.43 8.55 7.08
C ASN A 172 4.69 7.11 7.58
N GLY A 173 4.70 6.89 8.90
CA GLY A 173 4.96 5.58 9.49
C GLY A 173 3.78 5.06 10.29
N ILE A 174 3.63 3.73 10.34
CA ILE A 174 2.69 3.02 11.23
C ILE A 174 3.35 1.77 11.80
N LEU A 175 3.03 1.43 13.06
CA LEU A 175 3.47 0.18 13.65
C LEU A 175 2.51 -0.96 13.29
N LEU A 176 3.04 -2.04 12.75
CA LEU A 176 2.29 -3.23 12.35
C LEU A 176 2.88 -4.47 13.00
N ARG A 177 2.09 -5.55 13.07
CA ARG A 177 2.67 -6.89 13.28
C ARG A 177 3.41 -7.27 12.00
N ALA A 178 4.50 -8.00 12.10
CA ALA A 178 5.31 -8.41 10.94
C ALA A 178 4.50 -9.11 9.84
N ASP A 179 3.55 -9.98 10.21
CA ASP A 179 2.65 -10.65 9.25
C ASP A 179 1.69 -9.68 8.53
N ILE A 180 1.25 -8.62 9.21
CA ILE A 180 0.41 -7.57 8.62
C ILE A 180 1.23 -6.60 7.77
N HIS A 181 2.48 -6.34 8.15
CA HIS A 181 3.40 -5.50 7.39
C HIS A 181 3.63 -6.09 5.99
N GLN A 182 3.80 -7.41 5.88
CA GLN A 182 3.90 -8.08 4.57
C GLN A 182 2.67 -7.85 3.69
N LEU A 183 1.46 -7.94 4.26
CA LEU A 183 0.22 -7.66 3.52
C LEU A 183 0.13 -6.19 3.08
N TRP A 184 0.60 -5.28 3.94
CA TRP A 184 0.63 -3.84 3.67
C TRP A 184 1.55 -3.53 2.50
N ASP A 185 2.79 -4.04 2.55
CA ASP A 185 3.80 -3.78 1.53
C ASP A 185 3.42 -4.35 0.16
N ASN A 186 2.73 -5.50 0.15
CA ASN A 186 2.23 -6.13 -1.07
C ASN A 186 0.93 -5.49 -1.61
N TYR A 187 0.47 -4.38 -1.01
CA TYR A 187 -0.80 -3.74 -1.28
C TYR A 187 -2.01 -4.69 -1.17
N GLU A 188 -1.90 -5.78 -0.41
CA GLU A 188 -3.02 -6.72 -0.21
C GLU A 188 -4.06 -6.15 0.76
N ILE A 189 -3.66 -5.16 1.56
CA ILE A 189 -4.52 -4.39 2.44
C ILE A 189 -4.22 -2.90 2.29
N SER A 190 -5.20 -2.07 2.60
CA SER A 190 -5.04 -0.62 2.68
C SER A 190 -6.14 -0.03 3.55
N MET A 191 -6.27 1.30 3.61
CA MET A 191 -7.37 1.97 4.31
C MET A 191 -7.65 3.34 3.71
N LYS A 192 -8.93 3.71 3.63
CA LYS A 192 -9.38 5.05 3.19
C LYS A 192 -9.80 5.87 4.41
N PRO A 193 -9.14 7.00 4.72
CA PRO A 193 -9.51 7.87 5.84
C PRO A 193 -10.96 8.36 5.76
N ASP A 194 -11.40 8.77 4.58
CA ASP A 194 -12.73 9.35 4.34
C ASP A 194 -13.87 8.35 4.60
N SER A 195 -13.56 7.05 4.60
CA SER A 195 -14.52 5.97 4.87
C SER A 195 -14.38 5.43 6.30
N GLY A 196 -13.92 6.28 7.22
CA GLY A 196 -13.81 5.98 8.65
C GLY A 196 -12.59 5.16 9.03
N TYR A 197 -11.49 5.26 8.27
CA TYR A 197 -10.25 4.51 8.51
C TYR A 197 -10.45 2.99 8.55
N ARG A 198 -11.43 2.48 7.79
CA ARG A 198 -11.71 1.05 7.67
C ARG A 198 -10.68 0.38 6.78
N VAL A 199 -10.17 -0.77 7.23
CA VAL A 199 -9.22 -1.59 6.48
C VAL A 199 -9.91 -2.22 5.28
N GLN A 200 -9.41 -1.88 4.09
CA GLN A 200 -9.74 -2.50 2.83
C GLN A 200 -8.81 -3.69 2.59
N VAL A 201 -9.36 -4.79 2.07
CA VAL A 201 -8.60 -6.03 1.83
C VAL A 201 -8.85 -6.48 0.40
N PHE A 202 -7.79 -6.88 -0.29
CA PHE A 202 -7.78 -7.29 -1.69
C PHE A 202 -7.40 -8.75 -1.88
N ARG A 203 -7.06 -9.49 -0.81
CA ARG A 203 -6.71 -10.92 -0.84
C ARG A 203 -7.31 -11.73 0.31
N PRO A 204 -7.53 -13.05 0.15
CA PRO A 204 -8.10 -13.89 1.20
C PRO A 204 -7.30 -13.92 2.51
N SER A 205 -5.97 -13.84 2.41
CA SER A 205 -5.01 -13.74 3.53
C SER A 205 -5.44 -12.71 4.58
N GLY A 206 -5.91 -11.54 4.15
CA GLY A 206 -6.32 -10.44 5.03
C GLY A 206 -7.81 -10.41 5.40
N TRP A 207 -8.67 -11.33 4.96
CA TRP A 207 -10.14 -11.16 5.10
C TRP A 207 -10.62 -10.99 6.55
N TYR A 208 -9.89 -11.54 7.52
CA TYR A 208 -10.21 -11.44 8.96
C TYR A 208 -10.02 -10.03 9.54
N ILE A 209 -9.25 -9.16 8.88
CA ILE A 209 -9.06 -7.76 9.28
C ILE A 209 -9.88 -6.77 8.45
N HIS A 210 -10.65 -7.24 7.45
CA HIS A 210 -11.49 -6.35 6.66
C HIS A 210 -12.52 -5.61 7.52
N ASN A 211 -12.69 -4.31 7.26
CA ASN A 211 -13.52 -3.38 8.04
C ASN A 211 -13.11 -3.19 9.50
N LYS A 212 -11.97 -3.72 9.96
CA LYS A 212 -11.37 -3.22 11.21
C LYS A 212 -11.04 -1.75 11.03
N ILE A 213 -11.21 -0.98 12.09
CA ILE A 213 -10.92 0.46 12.08
C ILE A 213 -9.51 0.66 12.61
N MET A 214 -8.70 1.47 11.93
CA MET A 214 -7.37 1.85 12.39
C MET A 214 -7.44 2.40 13.83
N HIS A 215 -6.54 1.93 14.68
CA HIS A 215 -6.48 2.37 16.07
C HIS A 215 -6.27 3.89 16.17
N ILE A 216 -6.83 4.49 17.22
CA ILE A 216 -6.82 5.95 17.39
C ILE A 216 -5.42 6.51 17.68
N CYS A 217 -4.50 5.72 18.24
CA CYS A 217 -3.14 6.16 18.63
C CYS A 217 -2.39 6.88 17.50
N SER A 218 -2.53 6.41 16.26
CA SER A 218 -1.85 6.97 15.11
C SER A 218 -2.57 8.15 14.46
N ARG A 219 -3.81 8.46 14.87
CA ARG A 219 -4.68 9.44 14.20
C ARG A 219 -5.39 10.40 15.17
N GLN A 220 -4.82 10.61 16.35
CA GLN A 220 -5.33 11.60 17.31
C GLN A 220 -5.21 13.01 16.69
N ALA A 221 -6.33 13.76 16.67
CA ALA A 221 -6.42 15.02 15.94
C ALA A 221 -5.36 16.06 16.34
N ASN A 222 -5.02 16.12 17.62
CA ASN A 222 -4.08 17.11 18.17
C ASN A 222 -2.64 16.59 18.29
N HIS A 223 -2.37 15.35 17.87
CA HIS A 223 -1.03 14.78 17.97
C HIS A 223 -0.17 15.24 16.79
N GLN A 224 0.95 15.90 17.07
CA GLN A 224 1.81 16.48 16.05
C GLN A 224 2.37 15.43 15.07
N GLN A 225 2.59 14.20 15.53
CA GLN A 225 3.08 13.10 14.72
C GLN A 225 1.95 12.19 14.20
N ARG A 226 0.68 12.62 14.22
CA ARG A 226 -0.40 11.81 13.66
C ARG A 226 -0.12 11.47 12.20
N VAL A 227 -0.52 10.28 11.79
CA VAL A 227 -0.51 9.85 10.40
C VAL A 227 -1.29 10.84 9.56
N LEU A 228 -0.72 11.23 8.42
CA LEU A 228 -1.40 12.11 7.48
C LEU A 228 -2.32 11.31 6.58
N ASP A 229 -3.59 11.70 6.57
CA ASP A 229 -4.65 11.13 5.73
C ASP A 229 -4.23 11.09 4.25
N LEU A 230 -3.43 12.05 3.81
CA LEU A 230 -2.93 12.14 2.45
C LEU A 230 -2.07 10.93 2.05
N PHE A 231 -1.20 10.43 2.94
CA PHE A 231 -0.41 9.22 2.66
C PHE A 231 -1.30 7.96 2.64
N LEU A 232 -2.28 7.90 3.55
CA LEU A 232 -3.23 6.78 3.56
C LEU A 232 -4.09 6.75 2.28
N ARG A 233 -4.54 7.91 1.78
CA ARG A 233 -5.25 8.00 0.50
C ARG A 233 -4.39 7.53 -0.67
N TRP A 234 -3.13 7.96 -0.73
CA TRP A 234 -2.20 7.48 -1.74
C TRP A 234 -2.04 5.94 -1.69
N HIS A 235 -1.78 5.38 -0.51
CA HIS A 235 -1.63 3.92 -0.37
C HIS A 235 -2.92 3.17 -0.74
N PHE A 236 -4.08 3.76 -0.47
CA PHE A 236 -5.38 3.22 -0.92
C PHE A 236 -5.52 3.22 -2.44
N GLU A 237 -5.20 4.32 -3.11
CA GLU A 237 -5.21 4.43 -4.56
C GLU A 237 -4.26 3.41 -5.20
N GLN A 238 -3.02 3.30 -4.71
CA GLN A 238 -2.06 2.33 -5.19
C GLN A 238 -2.55 0.90 -5.02
N ALA A 239 -3.17 0.56 -3.88
CA ALA A 239 -3.72 -0.77 -3.66
C ALA A 239 -4.90 -1.08 -4.58
N VAL A 240 -5.76 -0.09 -4.87
CA VAL A 240 -6.85 -0.25 -5.84
C VAL A 240 -6.30 -0.47 -7.25
N LEU A 241 -5.39 0.37 -7.72
CA LEU A 241 -4.78 0.25 -9.05
C LEU A 241 -4.10 -1.12 -9.20
N CYS A 242 -3.27 -1.49 -8.23
CA CYS A 242 -2.52 -2.73 -8.20
C CYS A 242 -3.41 -3.97 -8.31
N ASN A 243 -4.45 -4.04 -7.49
CA ASN A 243 -5.25 -5.26 -7.38
C ASN A 243 -6.42 -5.31 -8.35
N MET A 244 -6.92 -4.17 -8.84
CA MET A 244 -8.21 -4.13 -9.53
C MET A 244 -8.16 -3.71 -11.00
N ARG A 245 -7.16 -2.94 -11.44
CA ARG A 245 -7.09 -2.47 -12.84
C ARG A 245 -6.72 -3.60 -13.79
N GLY A 246 -7.43 -3.77 -14.90
CA GLY A 246 -7.13 -4.82 -15.88
C GLY A 246 -7.11 -6.21 -15.23
N THR A 247 -6.08 -7.01 -15.50
CA THR A 247 -5.82 -8.28 -14.78
C THR A 247 -5.13 -8.11 -13.43
N GLY A 248 -4.80 -6.88 -13.06
CA GLY A 248 -4.01 -6.52 -11.89
C GLY A 248 -2.51 -6.59 -12.17
N GLU A 249 -1.73 -5.89 -11.36
CA GLU A 249 -0.28 -5.83 -11.51
C GLU A 249 0.36 -7.18 -11.13
N PRO A 250 1.58 -7.48 -11.62
CA PRO A 250 2.26 -8.74 -11.30
C PRO A 250 2.42 -8.97 -9.80
N LEU A 251 2.43 -10.25 -9.41
CA LEU A 251 2.87 -10.66 -8.08
C LEU A 251 4.39 -10.82 -8.08
N TRP A 252 5.05 -10.26 -7.08
CA TRP A 252 6.49 -10.44 -6.89
C TRP A 252 6.71 -11.43 -5.75
N GLU A 253 7.40 -12.53 -6.06
CA GLU A 253 8.12 -13.27 -5.03
C GLU A 253 9.48 -12.60 -4.86
N HIS A 254 9.79 -12.23 -3.61
CA HIS A 254 11.04 -11.58 -3.23
C HIS A 254 12.12 -12.58 -2.81
N ASP A 255 11.78 -13.87 -2.80
CA ASP A 255 12.69 -14.96 -2.44
C ASP A 255 13.38 -15.47 -3.71
N PHE A 256 14.64 -15.07 -3.89
CA PHE A 256 15.53 -15.69 -4.86
C PHE A 256 16.27 -16.85 -4.18
N PRO A 257 16.14 -18.10 -4.67
CA PRO A 257 16.84 -19.24 -4.08
C PRO A 257 18.35 -19.00 -4.02
N PRO A 258 19.05 -19.44 -2.95
CA PRO A 258 20.50 -19.31 -2.88
C PRO A 258 21.18 -19.96 -4.11
N GLY A 259 22.02 -19.18 -4.80
CA GLY A 259 22.74 -19.62 -6.00
C GLY A 259 21.99 -19.44 -7.32
N SER A 260 20.81 -18.82 -7.32
CA SER A 260 20.06 -18.53 -8.54
C SER A 260 20.60 -17.29 -9.28
N ASP A 261 20.44 -17.26 -10.61
CA ASP A 261 20.76 -16.08 -11.43
C ASP A 261 19.64 -15.05 -11.26
N MET A 262 19.73 -14.28 -10.19
CA MET A 262 18.74 -13.24 -9.87
C MET A 262 18.55 -12.24 -11.03
N VAL A 263 19.63 -11.86 -11.73
CA VAL A 263 19.53 -10.91 -12.84
C VAL A 263 18.79 -11.56 -14.01
N GLY A 264 19.12 -12.81 -14.33
CA GLY A 264 18.38 -13.62 -15.30
C GLY A 264 16.89 -13.71 -14.95
N GLU A 265 16.56 -14.08 -13.71
CA GLU A 265 15.17 -14.20 -13.25
C GLU A 265 14.40 -12.86 -13.26
N ILE A 266 15.09 -11.74 -13.00
CA ILE A 266 14.48 -10.41 -13.12
C ILE A 266 14.21 -10.09 -14.59
N LEU A 267 15.17 -10.32 -15.48
CA LEU A 267 15.06 -10.03 -16.91
C LEU A 267 14.00 -10.90 -17.61
N GLU A 268 13.87 -12.15 -17.19
CA GLU A 268 12.83 -13.08 -17.67
C GLU A 268 11.46 -12.83 -17.04
N GLY A 269 11.43 -12.09 -15.92
CA GLY A 269 10.22 -11.76 -15.16
C GLY A 269 9.40 -10.61 -15.75
N PRO A 270 8.15 -10.43 -15.29
CA PRO A 270 7.31 -9.33 -15.72
C PRO A 270 7.86 -7.99 -15.22
N VAL A 271 7.87 -6.99 -16.12
CA VAL A 271 8.30 -5.60 -15.85
C VAL A 271 9.75 -5.50 -15.32
N PRO A 272 10.73 -6.05 -16.07
CA PRO A 272 12.10 -6.29 -15.58
C PRO A 272 12.82 -5.02 -15.15
N ALA A 273 12.59 -3.88 -15.84
CA ALA A 273 13.21 -2.60 -15.48
C ALA A 273 12.77 -2.11 -14.08
N GLN A 274 11.48 -2.21 -13.76
CA GLN A 274 10.95 -1.80 -12.46
C GLN A 274 11.41 -2.76 -11.36
N ARG A 275 11.43 -4.08 -11.64
CA ARG A 275 11.94 -5.08 -10.68
C ARG A 275 13.45 -4.91 -10.45
N MET A 276 14.22 -4.57 -11.48
CA MET A 276 15.65 -4.25 -11.37
C MET A 276 15.87 -2.98 -10.54
N GLU A 277 15.14 -1.90 -10.79
CA GLU A 277 15.22 -0.66 -10.00
C GLU A 277 14.94 -0.94 -8.52
N VAL A 278 13.90 -1.73 -8.25
CA VAL A 278 13.50 -2.17 -6.90
C VAL A 278 14.60 -2.98 -6.21
N GLU A 279 15.19 -3.98 -6.87
CA GLU A 279 16.24 -4.81 -6.29
C GLU A 279 17.57 -4.06 -6.13
N LEU A 280 17.90 -3.15 -7.05
CA LEU A 280 19.06 -2.26 -6.91
C LEU A 280 18.91 -1.33 -5.71
N PHE A 281 17.73 -0.73 -5.51
CA PHE A 281 17.46 0.13 -4.36
C PHE A 281 17.59 -0.64 -3.04
N LYS A 282 17.07 -1.87 -2.98
CA LYS A 282 17.20 -2.77 -1.82
C LYS A 282 18.67 -3.04 -1.46
N ARG A 283 19.51 -3.31 -2.47
CA ARG A 283 20.92 -3.70 -2.29
C ARG A 283 21.84 -2.52 -2.00
N LEU A 284 21.69 -1.41 -2.71
CA LEU A 284 22.54 -0.23 -2.52
C LEU A 284 22.33 0.38 -1.13
N HIS A 285 21.07 0.47 -0.67
CA HIS A 285 20.84 0.95 0.68
C HIS A 285 21.29 -0.05 1.74
N GLY A 286 21.17 -1.37 1.53
CA GLY A 286 21.77 -2.36 2.44
C GLY A 286 23.31 -2.27 2.54
N TYR A 287 24.00 -1.67 1.56
CA TYR A 287 25.46 -1.55 1.53
C TYR A 287 26.00 -0.31 2.28
N ASP A 288 25.26 0.81 2.29
CA ASP A 288 25.67 2.03 3.01
C ASP A 288 25.78 1.84 4.54
N GLY A 289 25.14 0.81 5.11
CA GLY A 289 25.26 0.47 6.52
C GLY A 289 26.49 -0.36 6.88
N ALA A 290 27.17 -0.98 5.90
CA ALA A 290 28.36 -1.79 6.14
C ALA A 290 29.66 -0.96 6.13
N VAL A 291 29.64 0.21 5.48
CA VAL A 291 30.84 1.05 5.33
C VAL A 291 31.10 1.89 6.59
N SER A 292 30.11 2.06 7.49
CA SER A 292 30.27 2.84 8.72
C SER A 292 30.91 2.10 9.90
N GLU A 293 31.14 0.78 9.81
CA GLU A 293 31.74 -0.01 10.91
C GLU A 293 33.25 -0.26 10.76
N GLU A 294 33.88 0.05 9.61
CA GLU A 294 35.32 -0.22 9.41
C GLU A 294 36.27 0.96 9.66
N ASP A 295 35.76 2.18 9.92
CA ASP A 295 36.59 3.39 10.06
C ASP A 295 36.76 3.92 11.50
N SER A 296 36.32 3.20 12.55
CA SER A 296 36.50 3.65 13.94
C SER A 296 37.74 3.11 14.69
N ASP A 297 38.57 2.27 14.05
CA ASP A 297 39.67 1.58 14.73
C ASP A 297 41.07 2.00 14.24
N LYS A 298 41.32 3.31 14.08
CA LYS A 298 42.68 3.88 14.09
C LYS A 298 42.65 5.30 14.64
N ASP A 299 42.97 5.46 15.92
CA ASP A 299 43.87 6.50 16.45
C ASP A 299 43.83 6.51 17.99
N GLU A 300 44.36 5.45 18.60
CA GLU A 300 44.93 5.54 19.95
C GLU A 300 46.31 4.90 19.92
N ASP A 301 47.34 5.72 19.64
CA ASP A 301 48.61 5.60 20.35
C ASP A 301 49.54 6.79 20.05
N GLY A 302 49.97 7.47 21.12
CA GLY A 302 51.21 8.24 21.14
C GLY A 302 51.07 9.76 21.16
N ASP A 303 50.99 10.34 22.36
CA ASP A 303 52.18 11.09 22.81
C ASP A 303 52.22 11.29 24.33
N ARG A 304 53.20 10.63 24.94
CA ARG A 304 53.80 10.97 26.23
C ARG A 304 55.22 11.43 25.93
N ALA A 305 55.47 12.73 26.02
CA ALA A 305 56.74 13.31 26.47
C ALA A 305 56.50 14.78 26.87
#